data_AF-A0A7K4KKI1-F1
#
_entry.id   AF-A0A7K4KKI1-F1
#
_cell.length_a   1.000
_cell.length_b   1.000
_cell.length_c   1.000
_cell.angle_alpha   90.00
_cell.angle_beta   90.00
_cell.angle_gamma   90.00
#
_symmetry.space_group_name_H-M   'P 1'
#
loop_
_entity.id
_entity.type
_entity.pdbx_description
1 polymer ?
#
loop_
_entity_poly.entity_id
_entity_poly.type
_entity_poly.pdbx_seq_one_letter_code
_entity_poly.pdbx_strand_id
1 'polypeptide(L)'
;PQAFPTLVADMDNGGSLNAQALHLVGERVRAKAVFQTHQSKFVTWQFDGEYRGADSTATLTLGNPDLLSESVIVVAHFLQSVTSRLVLGGELVYHRRPGEEGAIVTLAGKYTAPKWVATLNVGYGGAHASYYHKANEQVS
;
A
#
# COMPACT_ATOMS: atom_id res chain seq x y z
N PRO A 1 -11.53 -10.00 -15.89
CA PRO A 1 -10.13 -10.01 -16.35
C PRO A 1 -9.62 -8.57 -16.52
N GLN A 2 -8.75 -8.10 -15.62
CA GLN A 2 -8.15 -6.77 -15.72
C GLN A 2 -7.03 -6.86 -16.78
N ALA A 3 -7.15 -6.11 -17.88
CA ALA A 3 -6.19 -6.15 -18.98
C ALA A 3 -5.00 -5.24 -18.65
N PHE A 4 -3.80 -5.81 -18.61
CA PHE A 4 -2.58 -5.06 -18.36
C PHE A 4 -1.77 -4.94 -19.65
N PRO A 5 -1.10 -3.80 -19.90
CA PRO A 5 -1.07 -2.59 -19.07
C PRO A 5 -2.39 -1.81 -19.09
N THR A 6 -2.76 -1.22 -17.95
CA THR A 6 -3.88 -0.28 -17.86
C THR A 6 -3.33 1.11 -17.64
N LEU A 7 -3.63 2.03 -18.55
CA LEU A 7 -3.36 3.46 -18.39
C LEU A 7 -4.69 4.18 -18.29
N VAL A 8 -4.86 4.93 -17.22
CA VAL A 8 -6.05 5.76 -16.96
C VAL A 8 -5.55 7.17 -16.72
N ALA A 9 -5.93 8.11 -17.57
CA ALA A 9 -5.66 9.51 -17.36
C ALA A 9 -6.97 10.28 -17.35
N ASP A 10 -7.14 11.13 -16.36
CA ASP A 10 -8.29 11.98 -16.17
C ASP A 10 -7.82 13.43 -16.03
N MET A 11 -8.55 14.36 -16.63
CA MET A 11 -8.20 15.78 -16.63
C MET A 11 -9.44 16.61 -16.38
N ASP A 12 -9.40 17.43 -15.34
CA ASP A 12 -10.47 18.36 -15.00
C ASP A 12 -10.31 19.69 -15.75
N ASN A 13 -11.44 20.38 -15.97
CA ASN A 13 -11.48 21.72 -16.58
C ASN A 13 -10.65 22.79 -15.81
N GLY A 14 -10.22 22.50 -14.58
CA GLY A 14 -9.35 23.35 -13.76
C GLY A 14 -7.84 23.19 -14.01
N GLY A 15 -7.43 22.35 -14.97
CA GLY A 15 -6.01 22.10 -15.27
C GLY A 15 -5.32 21.16 -14.27
N SER A 16 -6.10 20.36 -13.56
CA SER A 16 -5.62 19.23 -12.75
C SER A 16 -5.66 17.97 -13.61
N LEU A 17 -4.54 17.27 -13.72
CA LEU A 17 -4.45 16.00 -14.43
C LEU A 17 -4.04 14.90 -13.45
N ASN A 18 -4.77 13.78 -13.49
CA ASN A 18 -4.46 12.58 -12.74
C ASN A 18 -4.22 11.44 -13.72
N ALA A 19 -2.96 11.06 -13.90
CA ALA A 19 -2.56 9.92 -14.70
C ALA A 19 -2.16 8.75 -13.80
N GLN A 20 -2.69 7.58 -14.09
CA GLN A 20 -2.39 6.32 -13.41
C GLN A 20 -1.98 5.29 -14.46
N ALA A 21 -0.76 4.80 -14.36
CA ALA A 21 -0.24 3.72 -15.18
C ALA A 21 -0.07 2.48 -14.30
N LEU A 22 -0.77 1.40 -14.62
CA LEU A 22 -0.66 0.12 -13.96
C LEU A 22 -0.07 -0.88 -14.94
N HIS A 23 1.09 -1.42 -14.60
CA HIS A 23 1.86 -2.33 -15.44
C HIS A 23 2.14 -3.63 -14.68
N LEU A 24 1.76 -4.78 -15.26
CA LEU A 24 2.23 -6.08 -14.80
C LEU A 24 3.59 -6.33 -15.44
N VAL A 25 4.66 -6.16 -14.65
CA VAL A 25 6.03 -6.45 -15.12
C VAL A 25 6.23 -7.97 -15.29
N GLY A 26 5.48 -8.78 -14.54
CA GLY A 26 5.39 -10.23 -14.73
C GLY A 26 4.15 -10.80 -14.05
N GLU A 27 3.99 -12.13 -14.04
CA GLU A 27 2.83 -12.78 -13.41
C GLU A 27 2.70 -12.51 -11.91
N ARG A 28 3.81 -12.15 -11.26
CA ARG A 28 3.94 -11.98 -9.80
C ARG A 28 4.34 -10.57 -9.38
N VAL A 29 4.69 -9.69 -10.32
CA VAL A 29 5.17 -8.32 -10.05
C VAL A 29 4.25 -7.32 -10.71
N ARG A 30 3.69 -6.43 -9.90
CA ARG A 30 2.82 -5.32 -10.31
C ARG A 30 3.52 -4.02 -9.99
N ALA A 31 3.65 -3.16 -10.99
CA ALA A 31 4.08 -1.79 -10.82
C ALA A 31 2.89 -0.87 -11.10
N LYS A 32 2.66 0.10 -10.23
CA LYS A 32 1.70 1.17 -10.42
C LYS A 32 2.44 2.49 -10.29
N ALA A 33 2.19 3.40 -11.21
CA ALA A 33 2.66 4.77 -11.16
C ALA A 33 1.44 5.68 -11.23
N VAL A 34 1.40 6.68 -10.37
CA VAL A 34 0.35 7.70 -10.33
C VAL A 34 1.02 9.05 -10.36
N PHE A 35 0.57 9.91 -11.25
CA PHE A 35 1.04 11.28 -11.42
C PHE A 35 -0.15 12.21 -11.30
N GLN A 36 -0.09 13.15 -10.36
CA GLN A 36 -1.11 14.17 -10.19
C GLN A 36 -0.49 15.55 -10.34
N THR A 37 -1.10 16.33 -11.22
CA THR A 37 -0.83 17.75 -11.38
C THR A 37 -2.03 18.54 -10.89
N HIS A 38 -1.78 19.71 -10.32
CA HIS A 38 -2.81 20.64 -9.88
C HIS A 38 -2.47 22.01 -10.47
N GLN A 39 -3.39 22.57 -11.27
CA GLN A 39 -3.21 23.88 -11.92
C GLN A 39 -1.85 24.02 -12.62
N SER A 40 -1.48 23.05 -13.46
CA SER A 40 -0.20 23.01 -14.20
C SER A 40 1.08 22.91 -13.35
N LYS A 41 0.99 22.68 -12.04
CA LYS A 41 2.14 22.29 -11.20
C LYS A 41 2.15 20.78 -11.00
N PHE A 42 3.33 20.16 -11.11
CA PHE A 42 3.54 18.79 -10.66
C PHE A 42 3.45 18.78 -9.14
N VAL A 43 2.42 18.12 -8.58
CA VAL A 43 2.16 18.15 -7.13
C VAL A 43 2.52 16.83 -6.49
N THR A 44 2.06 15.70 -7.05
CA THR A 44 2.33 14.40 -6.45
C THR A 44 2.70 13.39 -7.52
N TRP A 45 3.65 12.54 -7.19
CA TRP A 45 3.93 11.34 -7.93
C TRP A 45 4.07 10.21 -6.93
N GLN A 46 3.42 9.08 -7.24
CA GLN A 46 3.43 7.90 -6.41
C GLN A 46 3.80 6.70 -7.26
N PHE A 47 4.73 5.90 -6.78
CA PHE A 47 5.13 4.65 -7.40
C PHE A 47 4.91 3.52 -6.41
N ASP A 48 4.07 2.55 -6.77
CA ASP A 48 3.85 1.34 -6.02
C ASP A 48 4.43 0.15 -6.77
N GLY A 49 5.21 -0.68 -6.10
CA GLY A 49 5.71 -1.97 -6.56
C GLY A 49 5.18 -3.06 -5.65
N GLU A 50 4.25 -3.87 -6.12
CA GLU A 50 3.73 -5.04 -5.42
C GLU A 50 4.36 -6.31 -6.01
N TYR A 51 4.97 -7.10 -5.16
CA TYR A 51 5.49 -8.42 -5.45
C TYR A 51 4.68 -9.47 -4.69
N ARG A 52 3.98 -10.34 -5.41
CA ARG A 52 3.21 -11.44 -4.84
C ARG A 52 3.87 -12.77 -5.20
N GLY A 53 4.62 -13.30 -4.25
CA GLY A 53 5.16 -14.66 -4.27
C GLY A 53 4.09 -15.71 -3.95
N ALA A 54 4.53 -16.97 -3.81
CA ALA A 54 3.64 -18.08 -3.44
C ALA A 54 3.10 -17.93 -2.02
N ASP A 55 3.99 -17.65 -1.06
CA ASP A 55 3.66 -17.55 0.36
C ASP A 55 3.95 -16.16 0.96
N SER A 56 4.52 -15.25 0.18
CA SER A 56 4.88 -13.90 0.63
C SER A 56 4.37 -12.83 -0.33
N THR A 57 3.96 -11.69 0.20
CA THR A 57 3.61 -10.49 -0.54
C THR A 57 4.43 -9.33 0.02
N ALA A 58 5.22 -8.69 -0.83
CA ALA A 58 5.94 -7.46 -0.50
C ALA A 58 5.35 -6.32 -1.33
N THR A 59 5.12 -5.17 -0.72
CA THR A 59 4.69 -3.98 -1.44
C THR A 59 5.59 -2.82 -1.04
N LEU A 60 6.04 -2.05 -2.01
CA LEU A 60 6.85 -0.86 -1.80
C LEU A 60 6.16 0.31 -2.48
N THR A 61 5.76 1.30 -1.70
CA THR A 61 5.13 2.53 -2.16
C THR A 61 6.05 3.70 -1.89
N LEU A 62 6.36 4.46 -2.93
CA LEU A 62 7.10 5.70 -2.89
C LEU A 62 6.10 6.81 -3.19
N GLY A 63 5.80 7.65 -2.21
CA GLY A 63 4.81 8.71 -2.32
C GLY A 63 5.46 10.09 -2.20
N ASN A 64 5.08 10.98 -3.11
CA ASN A 64 5.44 12.39 -3.11
C ASN A 64 6.93 12.71 -2.86
N PRO A 65 7.87 12.19 -3.67
CA PRO A 65 9.26 12.62 -3.58
C PRO A 65 9.41 14.05 -4.12
N ASP A 66 9.44 15.02 -3.22
CA ASP A 66 9.74 16.41 -3.57
C ASP A 66 11.24 16.66 -3.46
N LEU A 67 11.92 16.78 -4.61
CA LEU A 67 13.34 17.11 -4.68
C LEU A 67 13.64 18.54 -4.24
N LEU A 68 12.69 19.47 -4.36
CA LEU A 68 12.86 20.87 -3.97
C LEU A 68 12.74 21.03 -2.45
N SER A 69 11.80 20.31 -1.85
CA SER A 69 11.57 20.32 -0.41
C SER A 69 12.24 19.14 0.31
N GLU A 70 13.16 18.41 -0.34
CA GLU A 70 13.83 17.20 0.18
C GLU A 70 12.91 16.23 0.95
N SER A 71 11.65 16.13 0.54
CA SER A 71 10.64 15.37 1.26
C SER A 71 10.30 14.10 0.49
N VAL A 72 10.23 12.97 1.19
CA VAL A 72 9.86 11.70 0.55
C VAL A 72 9.14 10.82 1.56
N ILE A 73 8.13 10.11 1.07
CA ILE A 73 7.45 9.07 1.83
C ILE A 73 7.76 7.74 1.17
N VAL A 74 8.27 6.80 1.94
CA VAL A 74 8.55 5.43 1.53
C VAL A 74 7.80 4.53 2.47
N VAL A 75 6.90 3.72 1.93
CA VAL A 75 6.14 2.72 2.67
C VAL A 75 6.52 1.36 2.14
N ALA A 76 7.04 0.49 2.99
CA ALA A 76 7.35 -0.88 2.66
C ALA A 76 6.48 -1.82 3.50
N HIS A 77 5.60 -2.56 2.85
CA HIS A 77 4.84 -3.64 3.44
C HIS A 77 5.44 -4.98 3.10
N PHE A 78 5.46 -5.87 4.06
CA PHE A 78 5.84 -7.26 3.86
C PHE A 78 4.90 -8.16 4.65
N LEU A 79 4.26 -9.10 3.97
CA LEU A 79 3.35 -10.08 4.54
C LEU A 79 3.81 -11.46 4.11
N GLN A 80 3.98 -12.37 5.05
CA GLN A 80 4.36 -13.75 4.81
C GLN A 80 3.38 -14.70 5.51
N SER A 81 2.85 -15.63 4.72
CA SER A 81 2.06 -16.75 5.20
C SER A 81 3.00 -17.77 5.83
N VAL A 82 2.96 -17.87 7.16
CA VAL A 82 3.75 -18.86 7.92
C VAL A 82 3.00 -20.20 7.97
N THR A 83 1.68 -20.15 7.92
CA THR A 83 0.81 -21.33 7.92
C THR A 83 -0.43 -21.02 7.08
N SER A 84 -1.15 -22.03 6.58
CA SER A 84 -2.39 -21.84 5.80
C SER A 84 -3.47 -20.98 6.47
N ARG A 85 -3.32 -20.66 7.76
CA ARG A 85 -4.22 -19.85 8.57
C ARG A 85 -3.57 -18.63 9.20
N LEU A 86 -2.24 -18.55 9.23
CA LEU A 86 -1.50 -17.50 9.92
C LEU A 86 -0.61 -16.75 8.92
N VAL A 87 -0.90 -15.47 8.78
CA VAL A 87 -0.10 -14.53 8.01
C VAL A 87 0.50 -13.54 9.00
N LEU A 88 1.82 -13.41 8.96
CA LEU A 88 2.54 -12.41 9.74
C LEU A 88 3.21 -11.44 8.79
N GLY A 89 3.56 -10.27 9.28
CA GLY A 89 4.27 -9.29 8.47
C GLY A 89 4.50 -8.00 9.20
N GLY A 90 4.87 -6.99 8.43
CA GLY A 90 5.11 -5.66 8.92
C GLY A 90 5.01 -4.62 7.83
N GLU A 91 4.93 -3.39 8.28
CA GLU A 91 4.90 -2.17 7.51
C GLU A 91 5.98 -1.26 8.08
N LEU A 92 6.79 -0.70 7.19
CA LEU A 92 7.76 0.33 7.50
C LEU A 92 7.32 1.58 6.73
N VAL A 93 6.90 2.62 7.44
CA VAL A 93 6.64 3.94 6.87
C VAL A 93 7.81 4.83 7.24
N TYR A 94 8.66 5.12 6.28
CA TYR A 94 9.69 6.13 6.39
C TYR A 94 9.19 7.41 5.74
N HIS A 95 9.12 8.49 6.49
CA HIS A 95 8.87 9.81 5.96
C HIS A 95 10.03 10.73 6.33
N ARG A 96 10.55 11.43 5.34
CA ARG A 96 11.56 12.45 5.52
C ARG A 96 10.98 13.77 5.06
N ARG A 97 11.10 14.79 5.88
CA ARG A 97 10.75 16.19 5.60
C ARG A 97 11.86 17.09 6.15
N PRO A 98 12.03 18.32 5.63
CA PRO A 98 13.02 19.25 6.15
C PRO A 98 12.74 19.54 7.63
N GLY A 99 13.66 19.11 8.50
CA GLY A 99 13.54 19.28 9.95
C GLY A 99 12.79 18.18 10.70
N GLU A 100 12.22 17.18 10.00
CA GLU A 100 11.49 16.07 10.62
C GLU A 100 11.73 14.77 9.83
N GLU A 101 12.47 13.84 10.43
CA GLU A 101 12.70 12.49 9.90
C GLU A 101 12.08 11.47 10.85
N GLY A 102 11.22 10.61 10.32
CA GLY A 102 10.49 9.63 11.10
C GLY A 102 10.39 8.29 10.37
N ALA A 103 10.73 7.22 11.08
CA ALA A 103 10.48 5.85 10.66
C ALA A 103 9.49 5.21 11.62
N ILE A 104 8.37 4.73 11.09
CA ILE A 104 7.37 4.00 11.83
C ILE A 104 7.41 2.56 11.38
N VAL A 105 7.66 1.66 12.31
CA VAL A 105 7.54 0.22 12.08
C VAL A 105 6.26 -0.26 12.75
N THR A 106 5.43 -0.95 11.98
CA THR A 106 4.21 -1.60 12.44
C THR A 106 4.30 -3.08 12.10
N LEU A 107 4.14 -3.95 13.08
CA LEU A 107 4.00 -5.38 12.87
C LEU A 107 2.54 -5.72 12.68
N ALA A 108 2.23 -6.58 11.72
CA ALA A 108 0.88 -7.01 11.41
C ALA A 108 0.79 -8.54 11.47
N GLY A 109 -0.27 -9.05 12.06
CA GLY A 109 -0.58 -10.47 12.16
C GLY A 109 -2.04 -10.70 11.85
N LYS A 110 -2.33 -11.69 11.02
CA LYS A 110 -3.68 -12.12 10.68
C LYS A 110 -3.80 -13.61 10.88
N TYR A 111 -4.77 -14.01 11.68
CA TYR A 111 -5.13 -15.39 11.91
C TYR A 111 -6.55 -15.65 11.42
N THR A 112 -6.67 -16.52 10.42
CA THR A 112 -7.94 -16.93 9.81
C THR A 112 -8.32 -18.32 10.32
N ALA A 113 -9.32 -18.37 11.20
CA ALA A 113 -9.96 -19.61 11.63
C ALA A 113 -11.21 -19.89 10.77
N PRO A 114 -11.76 -21.12 10.80
CA PRO A 114 -12.93 -21.49 9.99
C PRO A 114 -14.19 -20.63 10.22
N LYS A 115 -14.34 -20.02 11.40
CA LYS A 115 -15.52 -19.22 11.79
C LYS A 115 -15.21 -17.76 12.14
N TRP A 116 -13.94 -17.41 12.26
CA TRP A 116 -13.52 -16.09 12.71
C TRP A 116 -12.16 -15.71 12.14
N VAL A 117 -11.90 -14.42 12.05
CA VAL A 117 -10.63 -13.84 11.63
C VAL A 117 -10.20 -12.87 12.73
N ALA A 118 -9.01 -13.03 13.25
CA ALA A 118 -8.38 -12.01 14.08
C ALA A 118 -7.26 -11.34 13.31
N THR A 119 -7.16 -10.03 13.43
CA THR A 119 -6.02 -9.24 12.95
C THR A 119 -5.45 -8.46 14.12
N LEU A 120 -4.14 -8.36 14.18
CA LEU A 120 -3.40 -7.67 15.21
C LEU A 120 -2.30 -6.85 14.53
N ASN A 121 -2.39 -5.54 14.64
CA ASN A 121 -1.40 -4.59 14.14
C ASN A 121 -0.81 -3.85 15.33
N VAL A 122 0.50 -3.88 15.51
CA VAL A 122 1.22 -3.25 16.62
C VAL A 122 2.30 -2.37 16.04
N GLY A 123 2.21 -1.06 16.24
CA GLY A 123 3.20 -0.11 15.75
C GLY A 123 3.55 0.96 16.77
N TYR A 124 4.43 1.86 16.36
CA TYR A 124 4.96 2.93 17.21
C TYR A 124 3.86 3.82 17.86
N GLY A 125 2.71 3.96 17.22
CA GLY A 125 1.57 4.76 17.70
C GLY A 125 0.49 3.99 18.46
N GLY A 126 0.57 2.66 18.57
CA GLY A 126 -0.43 1.86 19.27
C GLY A 126 -0.60 0.44 18.74
N ALA A 127 -1.41 -0.33 19.47
CA ALA A 127 -1.80 -1.68 19.10
C ALA A 127 -3.29 -1.70 18.74
N HIS A 128 -3.60 -2.16 17.54
CA HIS A 128 -4.95 -2.37 17.04
C HIS A 128 -5.19 -3.86 16.86
N ALA A 129 -6.12 -4.42 17.62
CA ALA A 129 -6.61 -5.77 17.40
C ALA A 129 -8.05 -5.69 16.91
N SER A 130 -8.37 -6.41 15.84
CA SER A 130 -9.74 -6.56 15.34
C SER A 130 -10.08 -8.03 15.34
N TYR A 131 -11.30 -8.34 15.80
CA TYR A 131 -11.85 -9.67 15.79
C TYR A 131 -13.14 -9.65 14.97
N TYR A 132 -13.15 -10.42 13.88
CA TYR A 132 -14.31 -10.60 13.02
C TYR A 132 -14.83 -12.03 13.20
N HIS A 133 -16.10 -12.18 13.54
CA HIS A 133 -16.76 -13.48 13.65
C HIS A 133 -17.88 -13.56 12.62
N LYS A 134 -17.83 -14.57 11.74
CA LYS A 134 -18.83 -14.73 10.70
C LYS A 134 -20.06 -15.44 11.30
N ALA A 135 -21.06 -14.67 11.71
CA ALA A 135 -22.33 -15.18 12.24
C ALA A 135 -23.40 -15.23 11.12
N ASN A 136 -23.37 -16.30 10.32
CA ASN A 136 -24.42 -16.72 9.38
C ASN A 136 -24.61 -15.90 8.07
N GLU A 137 -25.09 -16.56 7.01
CA GLU A 137 -25.09 -16.11 5.59
C GLU A 137 -25.92 -14.85 5.24
N GLN A 138 -26.55 -14.15 6.20
CA GLN A 138 -27.52 -13.09 5.89
C GLN A 138 -27.28 -11.73 6.52
N VAL A 139 -26.28 -11.55 7.39
CA VAL A 139 -26.03 -10.22 7.98
C VAL A 139 -24.52 -10.03 8.15
N SER A 140 -24.00 -9.01 7.48
CA SER A 140 -22.62 -8.51 7.62
C SER A 140 -22.65 -7.19 8.38
#